data_AF-A0A967V6T8-F1
#
_entry.id   AF-A0A967V6T8-F1
#
_cell.length_a   1.000
_cell.length_b   1.000
_cell.length_c   1.000
_cell.angle_alpha   90.00
_cell.angle_beta   90.00
_cell.angle_gamma   90.00
#
_symmetry.space_group_name_H-M   'P 1'
#
loop_
_entity.id
_entity.type
_entity.pdbx_description
1 polymer ?
#
loop_
_entity_poly.entity_id
_entity_poly.type
_entity_poly.pdbx_seq_one_letter_code
_entity_poly.pdbx_strand_id
1 'polypeptide(L)' 'MTTQITRHWRLNPQRYSLIGTVCPNCNRRIFPPRDVCPHCGEKVSLPFQFDHRREN' A
#
# COMPACT_ATOMS: atom_id res chain seq x y z
N MET A 1 13.21 17.13 29.65
CA MET A 1 12.08 17.22 28.70
C MET A 1 12.13 15.99 27.81
N THR A 2 11.31 14.98 28.12
CA THR A 2 11.26 13.71 27.38
C THR A 2 10.65 13.96 26.01
N THR A 3 11.47 13.86 24.97
CA THR A 3 11.04 13.96 23.57
C THR A 3 10.21 12.73 23.21
N GLN A 4 8.89 12.77 23.46
CA GLN A 4 7.92 11.77 22.98
C GLN A 4 7.69 11.89 21.45
N ILE A 5 8.76 11.86 20.67
CA ILE A 5 8.71 12.00 19.21
C ILE A 5 8.28 10.68 18.53
N THR A 6 8.35 9.53 19.23
CA THR A 6 8.47 8.22 18.55
C THR A 6 7.19 7.41 18.37
N ARG A 7 6.00 7.86 18.80
CA ARG A 7 4.76 7.08 18.65
C ARG A 7 3.85 7.49 17.49
N HIS A 8 3.91 8.75 17.06
CA HIS A 8 2.97 9.27 16.06
C HIS A 8 3.28 8.78 14.63
N TRP A 9 4.54 8.51 14.27
CA TRP A 9 4.91 8.09 12.91
C TRP A 9 4.47 6.67 12.54
N ARG A 10 4.32 5.78 13.53
CA ARG A 10 3.84 4.39 13.36
C ARG A 10 2.32 4.27 13.33
N LEU A 11 1.58 5.34 13.59
CA LEU A 11 0.12 5.30 13.65
C LEU A 11 -0.53 5.96 12.45
N ASN A 12 0.19 6.24 11.36
CA ASN A 12 -0.44 6.79 10.16
C ASN A 12 -1.36 5.71 9.55
N PRO A 13 -2.70 5.83 9.72
CA PRO A 13 -3.64 4.77 9.35
C PRO A 13 -3.57 4.46 7.85
N GLN A 14 -3.17 5.45 7.05
CA GLN A 14 -2.96 5.33 5.61
C GLN A 14 -1.95 4.24 5.21
N ARG A 15 -1.02 3.87 6.10
CA ARG A 15 -0.05 2.78 5.88
C ARG A 15 -0.55 1.40 6.32
N TYR A 16 -1.63 1.33 7.09
CA TYR A 16 -2.16 0.09 7.69
C TYR A 16 -3.50 -0.36 7.12
N SER A 17 -4.16 0.46 6.30
CA SER A 17 -5.49 0.13 5.78
C SER A 17 -5.54 -1.11 4.87
N LEU A 18 -4.44 -1.83 4.60
CA LEU A 18 -4.40 -2.94 3.65
C LEU A 18 -5.04 -2.57 2.29
N ILE A 19 -5.01 -1.29 1.93
CA ILE A 19 -5.44 -0.81 0.62
C ILE A 19 -4.16 -0.71 -0.21
N GLY A 20 -4.14 -1.31 -1.39
CA GLY A 20 -3.13 -1.00 -2.40
C GLY A 20 -3.78 -0.92 -3.76
N THR A 21 -3.08 -1.32 -4.81
CA THR A 21 -3.57 -1.24 -6.19
C THR A 21 -3.18 -2.49 -6.98
N VAL A 22 -3.92 -2.83 -8.03
CA VAL A 22 -3.54 -3.90 -8.98
C VAL A 22 -3.20 -3.27 -10.31
N CYS A 23 -2.04 -3.61 -10.87
CA CYS A 23 -1.64 -3.12 -12.19
C CYS A 23 -2.40 -3.88 -13.29
N PRO A 24 -3.12 -3.20 -14.20
CA PRO A 24 -3.84 -3.87 -15.29
C PRO A 24 -2.91 -4.45 -16.38
N ASN A 25 -1.66 -4.00 -16.45
CA ASN A 25 -0.71 -4.46 -17.48
C ASN A 25 0.01 -5.76 -17.10
N CYS A 26 0.41 -5.91 -15.83
CA CYS A 26 1.16 -7.08 -15.36
C CYS A 26 0.42 -7.90 -14.30
N ASN A 27 -0.83 -7.53 -13.95
CA ASN A 27 -1.66 -8.14 -12.92
C ASN A 27 -0.99 -8.31 -11.56
N ARG A 28 0.07 -7.53 -11.28
CA ARG A 28 0.74 -7.56 -9.98
C ARG A 28 0.00 -6.71 -8.97
N ARG A 29 -0.10 -7.26 -7.76
CA ARG A 29 -0.60 -6.59 -6.58
C ARG A 29 0.48 -5.67 -6.02
N ILE A 30 0.18 -4.39 -5.90
CA ILE A 30 1.12 -3.35 -5.48
C ILE A 30 0.64 -2.78 -4.14
N PHE A 31 1.53 -2.83 -3.15
CA PHE A 31 1.32 -2.22 -1.84
C PHE A 31 2.61 -1.53 -1.41
N PRO A 32 2.57 -0.27 -0.90
CA PRO A 32 1.42 0.64 -0.74
C PRO A 32 0.84 1.17 -2.08
N PRO A 33 -0.35 1.80 -2.09
CA PRO A 33 -0.99 2.31 -3.31
C PRO A 33 -0.15 3.43 -3.92
N ARG A 34 0.11 3.33 -5.22
CA ARG A 34 0.96 4.25 -6.00
C ARG A 34 0.37 4.42 -7.40
N ASP A 35 0.64 5.56 -8.02
CA ASP A 35 0.18 5.87 -9.39
C ASP A 35 1.00 5.19 -10.49
N VAL A 36 2.22 4.74 -10.15
CA VAL A 36 3.16 4.09 -11.09
C VAL A 36 3.54 2.71 -10.58
N CYS A 37 3.44 1.71 -11.46
CA CYS A 37 3.82 0.34 -11.15
C CYS A 37 5.35 0.20 -11.05
N PRO A 38 5.91 -0.32 -9.94
CA PRO A 38 7.35 -0.55 -9.81
C PRO A 38 7.88 -1.71 -10.68
N HIS A 39 6.99 -2.52 -11.26
CA HIS A 39 7.39 -3.68 -12.07
C HIS A 39 7.42 -3.41 -13.57
N CYS A 40 6.54 -2.53 -14.07
CA CYS A 40 6.45 -2.22 -15.49
C CYS A 40 6.53 -0.73 -15.82
N GLY A 41 6.53 0.16 -14.83
CA GLY A 41 6.59 1.62 -15.05
C GLY A 41 5.30 2.26 -15.54
N GLU A 42 4.24 1.48 -15.76
CA GLU A 42 2.95 1.96 -16.25
C GLU A 42 2.06 2.57 -15.17
N LYS A 43 1.10 3.40 -15.60
CA LYS A 43 0.12 4.01 -14.70
C LYS A 43 -0.81 2.97 -14.08
N VAL A 44 -1.15 3.17 -12.81
CA VAL A 44 -2.06 2.33 -12.04
C VAL A 44 -3.18 3.22 -11.50
N SER A 45 -4.44 2.84 -11.76
CA SER A 45 -5.61 3.68 -11.43
C SER A 45 -6.64 2.98 -10.53
N LEU A 46 -6.46 1.69 -10.22
CA LEU A 46 -7.46 0.89 -9.54
C LEU A 46 -7.05 0.59 -8.09
N PRO A 47 -7.66 1.24 -7.08
CA PRO A 47 -7.48 0.87 -5.69
C PRO A 47 -8.09 -0.52 -5.44
N PHE A 48 -7.31 -1.39 -4.84
CA PHE A 48 -7.66 -2.75 -4.48
C PHE A 48 -7.51 -2.91 -2.95
N GLN A 49 -8.60 -3.29 -2.29
CA GLN A 49 -8.56 -3.61 -0.86
C GLN A 49 -8.07 -5.04 -0.69
N PHE A 50 -6.92 -5.21 -0.04
CA PHE A 50 -6.44 -6.51 0.37
C PHE A 50 -7.25 -6.99 1.57
N ASP A 51 -7.88 -8.14 1.41
CA ASP A 51 -8.43 -8.87 2.54
C ASP A 51 -7.28 -9.54 3.33
N HIS A 52 -7.45 -9.73 4.63
CA HIS A 52 -6.45 -10.33 5.52
C HIS A 52 -6.21 -11.83 5.24
N ARG A 53 -6.89 -12.39 4.23
CA ARG A 53 -6.86 -13.80 3.89
C ARG A 53 -5.49 -14.18 3.28
N ARG A 54 -4.61 -14.70 4.14
CA ARG A 54 -3.48 -15.52 3.68
C ARG A 54 -4.05 -16.84 3.17
N GLU A 55 -4.01 -17.06 1.87
CA GLU A 55 -4.16 -18.42 1.31
C GLU A 55 -2.84 -19.17 1.63
N ASN A 56 -2.98 -20.37 2.22
CA ASN A 56 -1.89 -21.22 2.70
C ASN A 56 -1.08 -21.84 1.56
#